data_AF-A0A962IE09-F1
#
_entry.id   AF-A0A962IE09-F1
#
_cell.length_a   1.000
_cell.length_b   1.000
_cell.length_c   1.000
_cell.angle_alpha   90.00
_cell.angle_beta   90.00
_cell.angle_gamma   90.00
#
_symmetry.space_group_name_H-M   'P 1'
#
loop_
_entity.id
_entity.type
_entity.pdbx_description
1 polymer ?
#
loop_
_entity_poly.entity_id
_entity_poly.type
_entity_poly.pdbx_seq_one_letter_code
_entity_poly.pdbx_strand_id
1 'polypeptide(L)'
;MQTPSTNHAYLKQRHWLFGTREFVIKDSRFLLVRERSLLRSHETLIPLELLQANPTYSTSFSIKWLLNSLFMTALTLLLLLLSQKYASIILLLLALPFGGAALVLLYRFFLYTARLTVFRQRHTNENFLFLWQNKPDTTQFRTFITRLNHLIRQAGTHPMPEAGPPDTQGRA
;
A
#
# COMPACT_ATOMS: atom_id res chain seq x y z
N MET A 1 34.13 13.52 -16.43
CA MET A 1 32.91 13.95 -15.72
C MET A 1 32.33 12.75 -14.99
N GLN A 2 32.63 12.61 -13.70
CA GLN A 2 32.08 11.55 -12.85
C GLN A 2 30.71 12.02 -12.36
N THR A 3 29.64 11.35 -12.78
CA THR A 3 28.32 11.53 -12.16
C THR A 3 28.43 11.09 -10.70
N PRO A 4 28.07 11.93 -9.71
CA PRO A 4 28.07 11.48 -8.33
C PRO A 4 27.04 10.34 -8.24
N SER A 5 27.51 9.13 -7.94
CA SER A 5 26.65 7.99 -7.66
C SER A 5 26.04 8.20 -6.27
N THR A 6 25.14 9.17 -6.15
CA THR A 6 24.19 9.20 -5.05
C THR A 6 23.41 7.90 -5.19
N ASN A 7 23.66 6.98 -4.26
CA ASN A 7 22.93 5.74 -4.09
C ASN A 7 21.45 6.09 -3.87
N HIS A 8 20.68 6.35 -4.92
CA HIS A 8 19.24 6.59 -4.80
C HIS A 8 18.60 5.23 -4.59
N ALA A 9 18.11 4.99 -3.37
CA ALA A 9 17.34 3.78 -3.12
C ALA A 9 16.02 3.89 -3.91
N TYR A 10 15.80 2.88 -4.74
CA TYR A 10 14.72 2.81 -5.70
C TYR A 10 13.95 1.51 -5.52
N LEU A 11 12.62 1.59 -5.58
CA LEU A 11 11.75 0.44 -5.54
C LEU A 11 10.69 0.55 -6.63
N LYS A 12 10.70 -0.38 -7.59
CA LYS A 12 9.70 -0.49 -8.65
C LYS A 12 8.75 -1.64 -8.39
N GLN A 13 7.47 -1.35 -8.25
CA GLN A 13 6.44 -2.33 -7.98
C GLN A 13 5.45 -2.36 -9.14
N ARG A 14 5.41 -3.49 -9.86
CA ARG A 14 4.46 -3.70 -10.96
C ARG A 14 3.29 -4.58 -10.53
N HIS A 15 2.10 -4.02 -10.63
CA HIS A 15 0.82 -4.66 -10.36
C HIS A 15 -0.03 -4.70 -11.63
N TRP A 16 -0.73 -5.82 -11.82
CA TRP A 16 -1.64 -5.97 -12.94
C TRP A 16 -2.87 -5.06 -12.78
N LEU A 17 -3.46 -5.01 -11.58
CA LEU A 17 -4.67 -4.22 -11.31
C LEU A 17 -4.40 -2.74 -11.05
N PHE A 18 -3.25 -2.40 -10.47
CA PHE A 18 -2.93 -1.03 -10.00
C PHE A 18 -1.86 -0.33 -10.85
N GLY A 19 -1.40 -0.98 -11.92
CA GLY A 19 -0.33 -0.46 -12.76
C GLY A 19 1.05 -0.53 -12.08
N THR A 20 1.93 0.40 -12.45
CA THR A 20 3.30 0.44 -11.94
C THR A 20 3.46 1.58 -10.95
N ARG A 21 4.03 1.30 -9.78
CA ARG A 21 4.44 2.31 -8.80
C ARG A 21 5.94 2.31 -8.64
N GLU A 22 6.55 3.48 -8.69
CA GLU A 22 7.98 3.66 -8.49
C GLU A 22 8.20 4.58 -7.29
N PHE A 23 9.02 4.13 -6.35
CA PHE A 23 9.38 4.85 -5.15
C PHE A 23 10.85 5.20 -5.25
N VAL A 24 11.16 6.50 -5.25
CA VAL A 24 12.52 7.02 -5.38
C VAL A 24 12.80 7.88 -4.15
N ILE A 25 13.79 7.50 -3.36
CA ILE A 25 14.31 8.38 -2.30
C ILE A 25 15.19 9.42 -3.00
N LYS A 26 14.65 10.62 -3.19
CA LYS A 26 15.32 11.72 -3.90
C LYS A 26 16.38 12.41 -3.02
N ASP A 27 16.08 12.54 -1.74
CA ASP A 27 16.95 13.17 -0.74
C ASP A 27 16.65 12.59 0.66
N SER A 28 17.38 13.03 1.68
CA SER A 28 17.16 12.69 3.09
C SER A 28 15.80 13.15 3.66
N ARG A 29 15.07 14.00 2.92
CA ARG A 29 13.82 14.63 3.37
C ARG A 29 12.58 14.22 2.57
N PHE A 30 12.74 13.67 1.37
CA PHE A 30 11.64 13.50 0.43
C PHE A 30 11.62 12.13 -0.26
N LEU A 31 10.44 11.53 -0.30
CA LEU A 31 10.11 10.35 -1.08
C LEU A 31 9.30 10.76 -2.31
N LEU A 32 9.82 10.48 -3.50
CA LEU A 32 9.07 10.65 -4.75
C LEU A 32 8.34 9.35 -5.07
N VAL A 33 7.03 9.44 -5.28
CA VAL A 33 6.16 8.33 -5.69
C VAL A 33 5.64 8.62 -7.07
N ARG A 34 5.94 7.75 -8.04
CA ARG A 34 5.43 7.82 -9.40
C ARG A 34 4.48 6.67 -9.64
N GLU A 35 3.22 6.98 -9.89
CA GLU A 35 2.19 6.00 -10.23
C GLU A 35 1.87 6.09 -11.72
N ARG A 36 1.93 4.96 -12.42
CA ARG A 36 1.53 4.83 -13.83
C ARG A 36 0.44 3.77 -13.95
N SER A 37 -0.77 4.20 -14.24
CA SER A 37 -1.87 3.34 -14.68
C SER A 37 -2.02 3.42 -16.21
N LEU A 38 -2.90 2.59 -16.79
CA LEU A 38 -3.13 2.49 -18.23
C LEU A 38 -3.40 3.83 -18.93
N LEU A 39 -3.96 4.82 -18.23
CA LEU A 39 -4.39 6.11 -18.79
C LEU A 39 -3.86 7.32 -18.04
N ARG A 40 -3.15 7.13 -16.92
CA ARG A 40 -2.76 8.24 -16.04
C ARG A 40 -1.39 8.01 -15.42
N SER A 41 -0.55 9.04 -15.50
CA SER A 41 0.69 9.13 -14.72
C SER A 41 0.50 10.19 -13.65
N HIS A 42 0.87 9.88 -12.41
CA HIS A 42 0.86 10.81 -11.30
C HIS A 42 2.22 10.77 -10.59
N GLU A 43 2.76 11.94 -10.26
CA GLU A 43 3.96 12.05 -9.44
C GLU A 43 3.60 12.82 -8.16
N THR A 44 3.92 12.23 -7.02
CA THR A 44 3.67 12.81 -5.70
C THR A 44 4.98 12.87 -4.94
N LEU A 45 5.27 14.01 -4.34
CA LEU A 45 6.45 14.22 -3.52
C LEU A 45 6.01 14.25 -2.05
N ILE A 46 6.46 13.27 -1.28
CA ILE A 46 6.05 13.03 0.11
C ILE A 46 7.20 13.45 1.04
N PRO A 47 7.00 14.46 1.90
CA PRO A 47 7.93 14.77 3.00
C PRO A 47 8.02 13.59 3.98
N LEU A 48 9.25 13.16 4.30
CA LEU A 48 9.48 12.02 5.19
C LEU A 48 9.06 12.30 6.64
N GLU A 49 9.03 13.56 7.05
CA GLU A 49 8.55 13.99 8.37
C GLU A 49 7.07 13.66 8.62
N LEU A 50 6.28 13.57 7.54
CA LEU A 50 4.87 13.19 7.61
C LEU A 50 4.68 11.70 7.82
N LEU A 51 5.70 10.86 7.57
CA LEU A 51 5.61 9.41 7.71
C LEU A 51 6.04 8.97 9.11
N GLN A 52 5.42 7.90 9.60
CA GLN A 52 5.83 7.24 10.83
C GLN A 52 6.87 6.15 10.54
N ALA A 53 7.99 6.13 11.27
CA ALA A 53 9.09 5.18 11.06
C ALA A 53 8.79 3.73 11.47
N ASN A 54 7.63 3.47 12.07
CA ASN A 54 7.20 2.14 12.50
C ASN A 54 6.07 1.68 11.58
N PRO A 55 6.39 1.12 10.40
CA PRO A 55 5.36 0.65 9.50
C PRO A 55 4.56 -0.48 10.17
N THR A 56 3.25 -0.46 9.99
CA THR A 56 2.39 -1.55 10.44
C THR A 56 2.26 -2.57 9.32
N TYR A 57 2.43 -3.84 9.65
CA TYR A 57 2.05 -4.91 8.73
C TYR A 57 0.52 -4.99 8.69
N SER A 58 -0.05 -4.89 7.49
CA SER A 58 -1.49 -4.71 7.30
C SER A 58 -2.29 -5.93 7.78
N THR A 59 -2.71 -5.92 9.05
CA THR A 59 -3.62 -6.93 9.61
C THR A 59 -5.07 -6.51 9.38
N SER A 60 -5.42 -5.26 9.69
CA SER A 60 -6.83 -4.80 9.69
C SER A 60 -7.48 -4.75 8.30
N PHE A 61 -6.75 -4.34 7.26
CA PHE A 61 -7.30 -4.32 5.89
C PHE A 61 -7.41 -5.74 5.32
N SER A 62 -6.43 -6.60 5.61
CA SER A 62 -6.43 -8.03 5.28
C SER A 62 -7.63 -8.76 5.90
N ILE A 63 -7.96 -8.49 7.16
CA ILE A 63 -9.07 -9.15 7.87
C ILE A 63 -10.42 -8.87 7.21
N LYS A 64 -10.70 -7.64 6.74
CA LYS A 64 -11.98 -7.33 6.07
C LYS A 64 -12.16 -8.15 4.79
N TRP A 65 -11.12 -8.24 3.97
CA TRP A 65 -11.14 -9.04 2.75
C TRP A 65 -11.23 -10.54 3.05
N LEU A 66 -10.52 -11.02 4.08
CA LEU A 66 -10.58 -12.41 4.52
C LEU A 66 -11.99 -12.79 4.98
N LEU A 67 -12.61 -11.96 5.83
CA LEU A 67 -13.94 -12.21 6.37
C LEU A 67 -15.00 -12.23 5.26
N ASN A 68 -14.92 -11.29 4.31
CA ASN A 68 -15.81 -11.30 3.15
C ASN A 68 -15.61 -12.54 2.27
N SER A 69 -14.36 -12.97 2.07
CA SER A 69 -14.05 -14.19 1.31
C SER A 69 -14.61 -15.43 2.00
N LEU A 70 -14.44 -15.53 3.32
CA LEU A 70 -14.94 -16.63 4.14
C LEU A 70 -16.47 -16.68 4.14
N PHE A 71 -17.12 -15.52 4.30
CA PHE A 71 -18.58 -15.41 4.25
C PHE A 71 -19.14 -15.86 2.91
N MET A 72 -18.58 -15.38 1.78
CA MET A 72 -19.01 -15.78 0.44
C MET A 72 -18.77 -17.28 0.20
N THR A 73 -17.65 -17.82 0.69
CA THR A 73 -17.36 -19.25 0.60
C THR A 73 -18.37 -20.08 1.38
N ALA A 74 -18.68 -19.69 2.63
CA ALA A 74 -19.66 -20.37 3.46
C ALA A 74 -21.07 -20.32 2.86
N LEU A 75 -21.48 -19.17 2.32
CA LEU A 75 -22.77 -19.02 1.63
C LEU A 75 -22.83 -19.91 0.39
N THR A 76 -21.76 -19.96 -0.40
CA THR A 76 -21.66 -20.83 -1.57
C THR A 76 -21.79 -22.30 -1.18
N LEU A 77 -21.05 -22.74 -0.16
CA LEU A 77 -21.13 -24.12 0.34
C LEU A 77 -22.53 -24.47 0.86
N LEU A 78 -23.16 -23.55 1.59
CA LEU A 78 -24.54 -23.74 2.07
C LEU A 78 -25.51 -23.92 0.90
N LEU A 79 -25.43 -23.08 -0.13
CA LEU A 79 -26.27 -23.19 -1.33
C LEU A 79 -26.03 -24.51 -2.08
N LEU A 80 -24.78 -24.96 -2.19
CA LEU A 80 -24.44 -26.25 -2.81
C LEU A 80 -25.01 -27.43 -2.00
N LEU A 81 -24.87 -27.41 -0.68
CA LEU A 81 -25.43 -28.44 0.20
C LEU A 81 -26.95 -28.50 0.12
N LEU A 82 -27.63 -27.34 0.12
CA LEU A 82 -29.08 -27.26 -0.05
C LEU A 82 -29.50 -27.71 -1.45
N SER A 83 -28.75 -27.34 -2.49
CA SER A 83 -29.01 -27.79 -3.87
C SER A 83 -28.97 -29.32 -3.97
N GLN A 84 -27.98 -29.96 -3.34
CA GLN A 84 -27.89 -31.43 -3.27
C GLN A 84 -29.05 -32.04 -2.49
N LYS A 85 -29.38 -31.49 -1.31
CA LYS A 85 -30.47 -32.01 -0.46
C LYS A 85 -31.84 -31.94 -1.13
N TYR A 86 -32.13 -30.86 -1.86
CA TYR A 86 -33.43 -30.61 -2.48
C TYR A 86 -33.46 -30.87 -3.99
N ALA A 87 -32.37 -31.40 -4.57
CA ALA A 87 -32.19 -31.61 -6.00
C ALA A 87 -32.57 -30.39 -6.87
N SER A 88 -32.29 -29.18 -6.38
CA SER A 88 -32.73 -27.93 -7.02
C SER A 88 -31.63 -27.33 -7.87
N ILE A 89 -31.87 -27.30 -9.18
CA ILE A 89 -30.98 -26.65 -10.18
C ILE A 89 -30.91 -25.14 -9.96
N ILE A 90 -31.98 -24.51 -9.47
CA ILE A 90 -32.02 -23.07 -9.22
C ILE A 90 -30.99 -22.69 -8.14
N LEU A 91 -30.89 -23.48 -7.06
CA LEU A 91 -29.91 -23.26 -6.00
C LEU A 91 -28.47 -23.44 -6.50
N LEU A 92 -28.25 -24.38 -7.42
CA LEU A 92 -26.94 -24.59 -8.06
C LEU A 92 -26.55 -23.37 -8.89
N LEU A 93 -27.46 -22.90 -9.75
CA LEU A 93 -27.22 -21.71 -10.58
C LEU A 93 -26.97 -20.47 -9.72
N LEU A 94 -27.68 -20.33 -8.59
CA LEU A 94 -27.47 -19.24 -7.65
C LEU A 94 -26.12 -19.34 -6.93
N ALA A 95 -25.59 -20.54 -6.68
CA ALA A 95 -24.29 -20.72 -6.03
C ALA A 95 -23.12 -20.27 -6.91
N LEU A 96 -23.23 -20.34 -8.23
CA LEU A 96 -22.16 -19.98 -9.17
C LEU A 96 -21.64 -18.54 -9.01
N PRO A 97 -22.46 -17.47 -9.01
CA PRO A 97 -21.96 -16.11 -8.81
C PRO A 97 -21.31 -15.89 -7.44
N PHE A 98 -21.84 -16.52 -6.37
CA PHE A 98 -21.23 -16.43 -5.04
C PHE A 98 -19.88 -17.15 -4.99
N GLY A 99 -19.76 -18.33 -5.62
CA GLY A 99 -18.51 -19.07 -5.72
C GLY A 99 -17.47 -18.31 -6.54
N GLY A 100 -17.87 -17.73 -7.66
CA GLY A 100 -17.02 -16.85 -8.47
C GLY A 100 -16.53 -15.64 -7.69
N ALA A 101 -17.43 -14.95 -6.96
CA ALA A 101 -17.07 -13.83 -6.10
C ALA A 101 -16.11 -14.25 -4.98
N ALA A 102 -16.36 -15.39 -4.32
CA ALA A 102 -15.50 -15.94 -3.29
C ALA A 102 -14.08 -16.18 -3.82
N LEU A 103 -13.95 -16.81 -4.99
CA LEU A 103 -12.65 -17.06 -5.63
C LEU A 103 -11.91 -15.77 -5.97
N VAL A 104 -12.59 -14.77 -6.54
CA VAL A 104 -11.98 -13.46 -6.86
C VAL A 104 -11.51 -12.75 -5.59
N LEU A 105 -12.31 -12.77 -4.52
CA LEU A 105 -11.95 -12.16 -3.24
C LEU A 105 -10.78 -12.88 -2.58
N LEU A 106 -10.77 -14.21 -2.60
CA LEU A 106 -9.70 -15.04 -2.06
C LEU A 106 -8.38 -14.81 -2.82
N TYR A 107 -8.45 -14.83 -4.16
CA TYR A 107 -7.32 -14.48 -5.03
C TYR A 107 -6.78 -13.09 -4.70
N ARG A 108 -7.68 -12.11 -4.53
CA ARG A 108 -7.31 -10.74 -4.19
C ARG A 108 -6.61 -10.66 -2.83
N PHE A 109 -7.13 -11.38 -1.83
CA PHE A 109 -6.58 -11.43 -0.48
C PHE A 109 -5.15 -11.96 -0.47
N PHE A 110 -4.91 -13.13 -1.08
CA PHE A 110 -3.60 -13.78 -1.06
C PHE A 110 -2.54 -13.00 -1.82
N LEU A 111 -2.88 -12.43 -2.98
CA LEU A 111 -1.88 -11.76 -3.82
C LEU A 111 -1.64 -10.31 -3.45
N TYR A 112 -2.65 -9.58 -2.98
CA TYR A 112 -2.55 -8.13 -2.87
C TYR A 112 -2.58 -7.62 -1.45
N THR A 113 -3.21 -8.35 -0.53
CA THR A 113 -3.48 -7.83 0.82
C THR A 113 -2.57 -8.43 1.88
N ALA A 114 -2.31 -9.74 1.80
CA ALA A 114 -1.56 -10.48 2.82
C ALA A 114 -0.08 -10.07 2.97
N ARG A 115 0.51 -9.36 2.00
CA ARG A 115 1.94 -8.98 1.99
C ARG A 115 2.15 -7.48 1.78
N LEU A 116 1.37 -6.68 2.50
CA LEU A 116 1.42 -5.21 2.48
C LEU A 116 2.08 -4.66 3.74
N THR A 117 3.03 -3.75 3.53
CA THR A 117 3.63 -2.90 4.55
C THR A 117 3.05 -1.50 4.41
N VAL A 118 2.48 -0.97 5.50
CA VAL A 118 1.76 0.31 5.49
C VAL A 118 2.49 1.31 6.37
N PHE A 119 2.85 2.46 5.80
CA PHE A 119 3.30 3.61 6.57
C PHE A 119 2.10 4.49 6.87
N ARG A 120 2.03 4.90 8.13
CA ARG A 120 1.02 5.82 8.61
C ARG A 120 1.54 7.24 8.57
N GLN A 121 0.61 8.17 8.47
CA GLN A 121 0.90 9.58 8.65
C GLN A 121 1.09 9.88 10.14
N ARG A 122 2.10 10.68 10.48
CA ARG A 122 2.52 10.93 11.86
C ARG A 122 1.48 11.68 12.70
N HIS A 123 0.78 12.63 12.08
CA HIS A 123 -0.20 13.48 12.78
C HIS A 123 -1.59 12.85 12.88
N THR A 124 -2.06 12.21 11.81
CA THR A 124 -3.42 11.67 11.73
C THR A 124 -3.51 10.18 12.05
N ASN A 125 -2.37 9.47 12.09
CA ASN A 125 -2.29 8.01 12.25
C ASN A 125 -3.05 7.24 11.13
N GLU A 126 -3.34 7.90 10.01
CA GLU A 126 -4.02 7.30 8.87
C GLU A 126 -3.04 6.55 7.97
N ASN A 127 -3.55 5.54 7.27
CA ASN A 127 -2.74 4.75 6.32
C ASN A 127 -2.43 5.59 5.08
N PHE A 128 -1.15 5.89 4.86
CA PHE A 128 -0.74 6.85 3.83
C PHE A 128 0.03 6.19 2.69
N LEU A 129 1.05 5.39 2.99
CA LEU A 129 1.88 4.72 1.99
C LEU A 129 1.69 3.21 2.07
N PHE A 130 1.43 2.58 0.93
CA PHE A 130 1.27 1.13 0.80
C PHE A 130 2.39 0.57 -0.06
N LEU A 131 3.18 -0.35 0.51
CA LEU A 131 4.30 -1.00 -0.17
C LEU A 131 4.15 -2.51 -0.10
N TRP A 132 4.30 -3.20 -1.23
CA TRP A 132 4.19 -4.66 -1.30
C TRP A 132 5.54 -5.35 -1.03
N GLN A 133 5.58 -6.33 -0.14
CA GLN A 133 6.86 -6.94 0.30
C GLN A 133 7.53 -7.79 -0.78
N ASN A 134 6.74 -8.34 -1.71
CA ASN A 134 7.17 -9.38 -2.65
C ASN A 134 7.36 -8.88 -4.09
N LYS A 135 7.46 -7.58 -4.30
CA LYS A 135 7.56 -6.95 -5.62
C LYS A 135 8.61 -5.83 -5.55
N PRO A 136 9.71 -5.86 -6.32
CA PRO A 136 10.13 -6.89 -7.28
C PRO A 136 10.87 -8.06 -6.62
N ASP A 137 11.69 -7.80 -5.60
CA ASP A 137 12.45 -8.79 -4.81
C ASP A 137 12.37 -8.40 -3.33
N THR A 138 12.23 -9.39 -2.46
CA THR A 138 12.23 -9.24 -1.00
C THR A 138 13.51 -8.59 -0.47
N THR A 139 14.66 -8.83 -1.09
CA THR A 139 15.94 -8.22 -0.66
C THR A 139 15.96 -6.73 -0.96
N GLN A 140 15.62 -6.35 -2.21
CA GLN A 140 15.50 -4.94 -2.60
C GLN A 140 14.47 -4.20 -1.74
N PHE A 141 13.33 -4.85 -1.47
CA PHE A 141 12.30 -4.32 -0.59
C PHE A 141 12.84 -4.06 0.83
N ARG A 142 13.50 -5.04 1.44
CA ARG A 142 14.07 -4.90 2.80
C ARG A 142 15.11 -3.78 2.86
N THR A 143 16.03 -3.72 1.90
CA THR A 143 17.03 -2.65 1.83
C THR A 143 16.38 -1.28 1.69
N PHE A 144 15.35 -1.17 0.84
CA PHE A 144 14.59 0.07 0.67
C PHE A 144 13.89 0.49 1.96
N ILE A 145 13.17 -0.41 2.63
CA ILE A 145 12.43 -0.13 3.87
C ILE A 145 13.37 0.25 5.00
N THR A 146 14.47 -0.47 5.19
CA THR A 146 15.45 -0.17 6.23
C THR A 146 16.00 1.24 6.07
N ARG A 147 16.34 1.62 4.82
CA ARG A 147 16.82 2.97 4.53
C ARG A 147 15.75 4.03 4.69
N LEU A 148 14.53 3.77 4.22
CA LEU A 148 13.40 4.69 4.37
C LEU A 148 13.11 4.96 5.86
N ASN A 149 13.07 3.90 6.69
CA ASN A 149 12.87 4.02 8.14
C ASN A 149 13.98 4.83 8.81
N HIS A 150 15.23 4.62 8.41
CA HIS A 150 16.36 5.40 8.92
C HIS A 150 16.19 6.89 8.62
N LEU A 151 15.85 7.24 7.38
CA LEU A 151 15.64 8.64 6.97
C LEU A 151 14.43 9.28 7.65
N ILE A 152 13.32 8.55 7.82
CA ILE A 152 12.14 9.06 8.53
C ILE A 152 12.50 9.38 9.99
N ARG A 153 13.31 8.54 10.67
CA ARG A 153 13.76 8.81 12.04
C ARG A 153 14.61 10.08 12.13
N GLN A 154 15.53 10.27 11.18
CA GLN A 154 16.37 11.46 11.12
C GLN A 154 15.57 12.74 10.81
N ALA A 155 14.63 12.67 9.87
CA ALA A 155 13.73 13.78 9.59
C ALA A 155 12.83 14.08 10.80
N GLY A 156 12.45 13.06 11.55
CA GLY A 156 11.60 13.22 12.72
C GLY A 156 12.27 13.84 13.95
N THR A 157 13.60 13.93 13.99
CA THR A 157 14.39 14.59 15.04
C THR A 157 14.72 16.06 14.74
N HIS A 158 14.62 16.47 13.48
CA HIS A 158 14.80 17.86 13.05
C HIS A 158 13.51 18.34 12.37
N PRO A 159 12.51 18.82 13.13
CA PRO A 159 11.34 19.43 12.52
C PRO A 159 11.76 20.61 11.64
N MET A 160 11.10 20.79 10.50
CA MET A 160 11.21 22.01 9.69
C MET A 160 11.14 23.24 10.61
N PRO A 161 12.06 24.22 10.48
CA PRO A 161 11.87 25.50 11.15
C PRO A 161 10.51 26.05 10.72
N GLU A 162 9.65 26.38 11.69
CA GLU A 162 8.43 27.14 11.43
C GLU A 162 8.79 28.31 10.53
N ALA A 163 8.06 28.47 9.43
CA ALA A 163 8.12 29.68 8.64
C ALA A 163 7.74 30.83 9.57
N GLY A 164 8.75 31.53 10.09
CA GLY A 164 8.56 32.66 10.99
C GLY A 164 7.64 33.69 10.35
N PRO A 165 6.86 34.43 11.15
CA PRO A 165 5.98 35.46 10.63
C PRO A 165 6.80 36.45 9.80
N PRO A 166 6.25 36.98 8.70
CA PRO A 166 6.96 37.98 7.90
C PRO A 166 7.25 39.16 8.81
N ASP A 167 8.54 39.42 9.06
CA ASP A 167 8.99 40.62 9.75
C ASP A 167 8.40 41.83 9.05
N THR A 168 7.40 42.44 9.69
CA THR A 168 6.98 43.81 9.42
C THR A 168 8.12 44.73 9.86
N GLN A 169 9.20 44.75 9.08
CA GLN A 169 10.21 45.80 9.18
C GLN A 169 9.54 47.11 8.80
N GLY A 170 9.50 47.99 9.79
CA GLY A 170 8.91 49.31 9.72
C GLY A 170 9.45 50.12 8.54
N ARG A 171 8.52 50.74 7.83
CA ARG A 171 8.82 51.98 7.12
C ARG A 171 8.59 53.13 8.11
N ALA A 172 9.70 53.79 8.42
CA ALA A 172 9.75 55.12 8.99
C ALA A 172 9.06 56.15 8.08
#